data_AF-A0A837FAK2-F1
#
_entry.id   AF-A0A837FAK2-F1
#
_cell.length_a   1.000
_cell.length_b   1.000
_cell.length_c   1.000
_cell.angle_alpha   90.00
_cell.angle_beta   90.00
_cell.angle_gamma   90.00
#
_symmetry.space_group_name_H-M   'P 1'
#
loop_
_entity.id
_entity.type
_entity.pdbx_description
1 polymer ?
#
loop_
_entity_poly.entity_id
_entity_poly.type
_entity_poly.pdbx_seq_one_letter_code
_entity_poly.pdbx_strand_id
1 'polypeptide(L)'
;MERNMDESRKQFLEWWIQPEQEELRKSCAEGWAEKIWASSRDETKIELPRPISMLVRFSFNSTYHSVNAIKFDDVKKAILAAGIKVKE
;
A
#
# COMPACT_ATOMS: atom_id res chain seq x y z
N MET A 1 -1.94 2.51 33.67
CA MET A 1 -2.73 2.19 32.46
C MET A 1 -1.98 2.73 31.26
N GLU A 2 -1.08 1.92 30.70
CA GLU A 2 -0.45 2.23 29.41
C GLU A 2 -1.54 2.20 28.34
N ARG A 3 -1.90 3.38 27.84
CA ARG A 3 -2.83 3.51 26.72
C ARG A 3 -2.19 2.80 25.54
N ASN A 4 -2.85 1.74 25.05
CA ASN A 4 -2.51 1.05 23.82
C ASN A 4 -2.35 2.11 22.73
N MET A 5 -1.11 2.53 22.48
CA MET A 5 -0.81 3.52 21.46
C MET A 5 -1.01 2.78 20.14
N ASP A 6 -2.08 3.15 19.44
CA ASP A 6 -2.43 2.59 18.13
C ASP A 6 -1.17 2.58 17.26
N GLU A 7 -0.86 1.45 16.64
CA GLU A 7 0.38 1.24 15.87
C GLU A 7 0.53 2.31 14.77
N SER A 8 -0.61 2.79 14.24
CA SER A 8 -0.69 3.92 13.32
C SER A 8 -0.17 5.22 13.93
N ARG A 9 -0.50 5.49 15.20
CA ARG A 9 -0.03 6.69 15.91
C ARG A 9 1.46 6.65 16.21
N LYS A 10 2.04 5.47 16.48
CA LYS A 10 3.50 5.33 16.62
C LYS A 10 4.23 5.65 15.32
N GLN A 11 3.78 5.07 14.20
CA GLN A 11 4.35 5.33 12.88
C GLN A 11 4.21 6.80 12.48
N PHE A 12 3.10 7.45 12.84
CA PHE A 12 2.95 8.88 12.66
C PHE A 12 4.01 9.66 13.44
N LEU A 13 4.21 9.35 14.72
CA LEU A 13 5.20 10.06 15.57
C LEU A 13 6.64 9.86 15.07
N GLU A 14 6.99 8.67 14.60
CA GLU A 14 8.29 8.38 13.98
C GLU A 14 8.54 9.20 12.72
N TRP A 15 7.52 9.40 11.89
CA TRP A 15 7.57 10.31 10.74
C TRP A 15 7.59 11.78 11.18
N TRP A 16 6.78 12.13 12.19
CA TRP A 16 6.57 13.48 12.65
C TRP A 16 7.79 14.09 13.34
N ILE A 17 8.67 13.29 13.94
CA ILE A 17 9.88 13.78 14.63
C ILE A 17 11.08 14.02 13.70
N GLN A 18 11.01 13.58 12.45
CA GLN A 18 12.09 13.74 11.47
C GLN A 18 12.41 15.22 11.21
N PRO A 19 13.68 15.59 10.95
CA PRO A 19 14.08 16.99 10.77
C PRO A 19 13.35 17.69 9.61
N GLU A 20 12.95 16.96 8.57
CA GLU A 20 12.20 17.49 7.44
C GLU A 20 10.82 18.06 7.83
N GLN A 21 10.27 17.60 8.96
CA GLN A 21 8.97 18.06 9.49
C GLN A 21 9.12 19.18 10.53
N GLU A 22 10.33 19.72 10.76
CA GLU A 22 10.59 20.73 11.79
C GLU A 22 9.71 21.97 11.65
N GLU A 23 9.57 22.50 10.44
CA GLU A 23 8.74 23.68 10.17
C GLU A 23 7.24 23.39 10.42
N LEU A 24 6.80 22.17 10.12
CA LEU A 24 5.43 21.74 10.42
C LEU A 24 5.20 21.61 11.92
N ARG A 25 6.20 21.18 12.71
CA ARG A 25 6.13 21.13 14.19
C ARG A 25 6.09 22.50 14.84
N LYS A 26 6.72 23.51 14.22
CA LYS A 26 6.66 24.91 14.68
C LYS A 26 5.28 25.53 14.47
N SER A 27 4.52 25.00 13.52
CA SER A 27 3.11 25.34 13.34
C SER A 27 2.22 24.43 14.19
N CYS A 28 1.10 24.92 14.74
CA CYS A 28 0.13 24.07 15.47
C CYS A 28 -0.65 23.10 14.54
N ALA A 29 0.03 22.49 13.57
CA ALA A 29 -0.53 21.68 12.50
C ALA A 29 -0.52 20.17 12.78
N GLU A 30 -0.06 19.71 13.95
CA GLU A 30 0.06 18.28 14.28
C GLU A 30 -1.22 17.49 13.98
N GLY A 31 -2.39 18.01 14.36
CA GLY A 31 -3.67 17.35 14.10
C GLY A 31 -4.05 17.26 12.60
N TRP A 32 -3.60 18.22 11.78
CA TRP A 32 -3.78 18.17 10.32
C TRP A 32 -2.74 17.25 9.67
N ALA A 33 -1.52 17.27 10.17
CA ALA A 33 -0.44 16.39 9.71
C ALA A 33 -0.81 14.92 9.93
N GLU A 34 -1.40 14.57 11.08
CA GLU A 34 -1.85 13.20 11.37
C GLU A 34 -2.90 12.72 10.34
N LYS A 35 -3.87 13.58 9.99
CA LYS A 35 -4.91 13.26 9.00
C LYS A 35 -4.36 13.09 7.60
N ILE A 36 -3.48 14.00 7.16
CA ILE A 36 -2.86 13.94 5.82
C ILE A 36 -1.94 12.73 5.72
N TRP A 37 -1.14 12.49 6.75
CA TRP A 37 -0.24 11.33 6.82
C TRP A 37 -1.02 10.01 6.76
N ALA A 38 -2.11 9.89 7.52
CA ALA A 38 -2.96 8.71 7.49
C ALA A 38 -3.61 8.51 6.11
N SER A 39 -4.12 9.59 5.49
CA SER A 39 -4.79 9.53 4.17
C SER A 39 -3.83 9.12 3.06
N SER A 40 -2.61 9.69 3.06
CA SER A 40 -1.54 9.36 2.09
C SER A 40 -1.20 7.85 2.08
N ARG A 41 -1.30 7.19 3.24
CA ARG A 41 -1.03 5.75 3.40
C ARG A 41 -2.24 4.86 3.16
N ASP A 42 -3.46 5.41 3.18
CA ASP A 42 -4.68 4.65 2.86
C ASP A 42 -4.97 4.64 1.35
N GLU A 43 -4.55 5.69 0.64
CA GLU A 43 -4.77 5.87 -0.81
C GLU A 43 -3.86 4.98 -1.68
N THR A 44 -2.82 4.36 -1.11
CA THR A 44 -1.95 3.41 -1.82
C THR A 44 -2.57 2.01 -1.92
N LYS A 45 -3.86 1.91 -2.24
CA LYS A 45 -4.58 0.65 -2.51
C LYS A 45 -4.92 0.53 -3.98
N ILE A 46 -4.12 -0.23 -4.73
CA ILE A 46 -4.38 -0.46 -6.15
C ILE A 46 -5.23 -1.71 -6.37
N GLU A 47 -6.07 -1.70 -7.42
CA GLU A 47 -6.75 -2.90 -7.91
C GLU A 47 -5.85 -3.58 -8.93
N LEU A 48 -5.46 -4.84 -8.65
CA LEU A 48 -4.73 -5.61 -9.66
C LEU A 48 -5.72 -6.12 -10.72
N PRO A 49 -5.33 -6.11 -12.01
CA PRO A 49 -6.16 -6.69 -13.06
C PRO A 49 -6.40 -8.18 -12.78
N ARG A 50 -7.60 -8.69 -13.09
CA ARG A 50 -7.89 -10.12 -12.87
C ARG A 50 -6.98 -10.97 -13.76
N PRO A 51 -6.38 -12.05 -13.25
CA PRO A 51 -5.58 -12.94 -14.07
C PRO A 51 -6.44 -13.51 -15.20
N ILE A 52 -5.89 -13.48 -16.42
CA ILE A 52 -6.56 -13.90 -17.67
C ILE A 52 -7.06 -15.36 -17.59
N SER A 53 -6.50 -16.19 -16.69
CA SER A 53 -7.00 -17.55 -16.43
C SER A 53 -8.49 -17.60 -16.04
N MET A 54 -9.05 -16.52 -15.47
CA MET A 54 -10.49 -16.43 -15.18
C MET A 54 -11.34 -15.99 -16.39
N LEU A 55 -10.73 -15.35 -17.39
CA LEU A 55 -11.41 -14.90 -18.62
C LEU A 55 -11.43 -16.00 -19.71
N VAL A 56 -10.52 -16.97 -19.65
CA VAL A 56 -10.45 -18.07 -20.62
C VAL A 56 -11.25 -19.28 -20.13
N ARG A 57 -12.56 -19.14 -20.06
CA ARG A 57 -13.48 -20.30 -20.10
C ARG A 57 -13.72 -20.81 -21.52
N PHE A 58 -13.11 -20.18 -22.54
CA PHE A 58 -13.50 -20.37 -23.95
C PHE A 58 -12.39 -20.55 -25.00
N SER A 59 -11.13 -20.84 -24.66
CA SER A 59 -10.18 -21.20 -25.72
C SER A 59 -9.13 -22.21 -25.27
N PHE A 60 -9.30 -23.44 -25.75
CA PHE A 60 -8.32 -24.51 -25.72
C PHE A 60 -7.04 -24.09 -26.48
N ASN A 61 -6.00 -23.65 -25.77
CA ASN A 61 -4.63 -24.01 -26.17
C ASN A 61 -3.63 -23.90 -25.00
N SER A 62 -3.10 -25.06 -24.61
CA SER A 62 -2.52 -25.36 -23.29
C SER A 62 -1.09 -24.85 -23.04
N THR A 63 -0.52 -23.99 -23.88
CA THR A 63 0.89 -23.54 -23.73
C THR A 63 1.03 -22.04 -23.47
N TYR A 64 -0.01 -21.23 -23.67
CA TYR A 64 0.02 -19.78 -23.43
C TYR A 64 -0.26 -19.35 -21.99
N HIS A 65 -0.74 -20.28 -21.14
CA HIS A 65 -1.25 -19.94 -19.81
C HIS A 65 -0.18 -19.89 -18.70
N SER A 66 0.92 -20.65 -18.83
CA SER A 66 1.98 -20.68 -17.82
C SER A 66 2.84 -19.42 -17.81
N VAL A 67 3.06 -18.79 -18.97
CA VAL A 67 3.94 -17.61 -19.11
C VAL A 67 3.33 -16.34 -18.51
N ASN A 68 1.99 -16.25 -18.46
CA ASN A 68 1.30 -15.07 -17.92
C ASN A 68 1.00 -15.18 -16.42
N ALA A 69 0.85 -16.38 -15.87
CA ALA A 69 0.64 -16.58 -14.43
C ALA A 69 1.91 -16.23 -13.62
N ILE A 70 3.09 -16.66 -14.09
CA ILE A 70 4.38 -16.37 -13.44
C ILE A 70 4.62 -14.85 -13.37
N LYS A 71 4.29 -14.11 -14.44
CA LYS A 71 4.46 -12.64 -14.47
C LYS A 71 3.51 -11.91 -13.50
N PHE A 72 2.32 -12.44 -13.27
CA PHE A 72 1.34 -11.78 -12.40
C PHE A 72 1.77 -11.82 -10.93
N ASP A 73 2.23 -12.98 -10.45
CA ASP A 73 2.69 -13.15 -9.08
C ASP A 73 3.96 -12.35 -8.78
N ASP A 74 4.88 -12.28 -9.74
CA ASP A 74 6.11 -11.49 -9.59
C ASP A 74 5.82 -9.98 -9.56
N VAL A 75 4.87 -9.50 -10.39
CA VAL A 75 4.40 -8.11 -10.36
C VAL A 75 3.68 -7.81 -9.04
N LYS A 76 2.83 -8.72 -8.55
CA LYS A 76 2.17 -8.57 -7.24
C LYS A 76 3.19 -8.49 -6.10
N LYS A 77 4.23 -9.35 -6.12
CA LYS A 77 5.32 -9.30 -5.13
C LYS A 77 6.09 -7.98 -5.19
N ALA A 78 6.42 -7.49 -6.37
CA ALA A 78 7.14 -6.22 -6.53
C ALA A 78 6.33 -5.02 -5.99
N ILE A 79 5.02 -5.00 -6.25
CA ILE A 79 4.09 -3.96 -5.76
C ILE A 79 4.00 -3.99 -4.23
N LEU A 80 3.86 -5.18 -3.63
CA LEU A 80 3.86 -5.33 -2.17
C LEU A 80 5.21 -4.94 -1.56
N ALA A 81 6.33 -5.30 -2.19
CA ALA A 81 7.68 -4.91 -1.74
C ALA A 81 7.92 -3.39 -1.81
N ALA A 82 7.26 -2.70 -2.74
CA ALA A 82 7.25 -1.24 -2.81
C ALA A 82 6.35 -0.58 -1.74
N GLY A 83 5.68 -1.37 -0.88
CA GLY A 83 4.80 -0.87 0.18
C GLY A 83 3.42 -0.45 -0.30
N ILE A 84 3.06 -0.77 -1.55
CA ILE A 84 1.73 -0.49 -2.11
C ILE A 84 0.78 -1.61 -1.72
N LYS A 85 -0.35 -1.26 -1.09
CA LYS A 85 -1.39 -2.22 -0.75
C LYS A 85 -2.20 -2.57 -2.00
N VAL A 86 -2.67 -3.81 -2.07
CA VAL A 86 -3.54 -4.28 -3.14
C VAL A 86 -4.91 -4.53 -2.54
N LYS A 87 -5.99 -4.06 -3.19
CA LYS A 87 -7.36 -4.41 -2.78
C LYS A 87 -7.58 -5.91 -3.01
N GLU A 88 -8.10 -6.62 -2.01
CA GLU A 88 -8.45 -8.05 -2.10
C GLU A 88 -9.57 -8.33 -3.10
#